data_AF-A0AAW7XER2-F1
#
_entry.id   AF-A0AAW7XER2-F1
#
_cell.length_a   1.000
_cell.length_b   1.000
_cell.length_c   1.000
_cell.angle_alpha   90.00
_cell.angle_beta   90.00
_cell.angle_gamma   90.00
#
_symmetry.space_group_name_H-M   'P 1'
#
loop_
_entity.id
_entity.type
_entity.pdbx_description
1 polymer ?
#
loop_
_entity_poly.entity_id
_entity_poly.type
_entity_poly.pdbx_seq_one_letter_code
_entity_poly.pdbx_strand_id
1 'polypeptide(L)'
;QKGTPENTDVGTDSNITIIVSDGAETVSLASFNIEFSNVNDDPVATNDTAVTAEDTAVIVSVLTKDSDVDDALNHASVLIVSSPANGTTSLNTG
;
A
#
# COMPACT_ATOMS: atom_id res chain seq x y z
N GLN A 1 15.07 -17.02 12.79
CA GLN A 1 14.99 -16.17 11.59
C GLN A 1 14.21 -14.91 11.97
N LYS A 2 14.54 -13.75 11.37
CA LYS A 2 13.70 -12.55 11.45
C LYS A 2 13.22 -12.24 10.03
N GLY A 3 11.91 -12.33 9.82
CA GLY A 3 11.21 -11.72 8.69
C GLY A 3 10.35 -10.57 9.21
N THR A 4 9.87 -9.72 8.33
CA THR A 4 8.78 -8.77 8.60
C THR A 4 7.60 -9.27 7.78
N PRO A 5 6.43 -9.56 8.38
CA PRO A 5 5.23 -9.93 7.63
C PRO A 5 4.80 -8.79 6.70
N GLU A 6 4.34 -9.15 5.50
CA GLU A 6 3.80 -8.23 4.49
C GLU A 6 2.27 -8.27 4.50
N ASN A 7 1.64 -7.41 3.71
CA ASN A 7 0.17 -7.34 3.67
C ASN A 7 -0.50 -8.64 3.20
N THR A 8 0.22 -9.47 2.43
CA THR A 8 -0.25 -10.79 2.00
C THR A 8 -0.23 -11.85 3.10
N ASP A 9 0.40 -11.57 4.24
CA ASP A 9 0.62 -12.53 5.32
C ASP A 9 -0.45 -12.44 6.44
N VAL A 10 -1.50 -11.65 6.22
CA VAL A 10 -2.63 -11.53 7.15
C VAL A 10 -3.26 -12.89 7.41
N GLY A 11 -3.39 -13.25 8.68
CA GLY A 11 -3.90 -14.55 9.09
C GLY A 11 -3.21 -15.07 10.33
N THR A 12 -3.04 -16.40 10.43
CA THR A 12 -2.49 -17.03 11.62
C THR A 12 -1.49 -18.12 11.24
N ASP A 13 -0.25 -17.95 11.69
CA ASP A 13 0.72 -19.04 11.71
C ASP A 13 0.44 -19.92 12.92
N SER A 14 0.04 -21.17 12.66
CA SER A 14 -0.39 -22.11 13.69
C SER A 14 0.65 -23.21 13.94
N ASN A 15 0.61 -23.78 15.15
CA ASN A 15 1.42 -24.94 15.56
C ASN A 15 2.95 -24.70 15.51
N ILE A 16 3.38 -23.46 15.76
CA ILE A 16 4.80 -23.14 15.85
C ILE A 16 5.37 -23.86 17.08
N THR A 17 6.40 -24.68 16.87
CA THR A 17 7.05 -25.48 17.92
C THR A 17 8.51 -25.10 18.02
N ILE A 18 9.01 -24.94 19.25
CA ILE A 18 10.41 -24.69 19.53
C ILE A 18 10.99 -25.93 20.21
N ILE A 19 12.10 -26.43 19.69
CA ILE A 19 12.88 -27.51 20.31
C ILE A 19 14.23 -26.96 20.81
N VAL A 20 14.65 -27.41 21.98
CA VAL A 20 15.95 -27.06 22.57
C VAL A 20 16.69 -28.34 22.92
N SER A 21 17.97 -28.41 22.57
CA SER A 21 18.84 -29.55 22.87
C SER A 21 20.17 -29.08 23.43
N ASP A 22 20.72 -29.84 24.37
CA ASP A 22 22.08 -29.68 24.91
C ASP A 22 23.10 -30.65 24.25
N GLY A 23 22.67 -31.39 23.22
CA GLY A 23 23.47 -32.39 22.52
C GLY A 23 23.36 -33.82 23.09
N ALA A 24 22.72 -34.00 24.25
CA ALA A 24 22.38 -35.32 24.79
C ALA A 24 20.87 -35.56 24.76
N GLU A 25 20.09 -34.57 25.17
CA GLU A 25 18.62 -34.63 25.22
C GLU A 25 17.99 -33.52 24.37
N THR A 26 16.72 -33.71 23.99
CA THR A 26 15.94 -32.69 23.28
C THR A 26 14.57 -32.54 23.94
N VAL A 27 14.15 -31.30 24.16
CA VAL A 27 12.83 -30.96 24.71
C VAL A 27 12.09 -30.08 23.72
N SER A 28 10.83 -30.40 23.47
CA SER A 28 9.90 -29.54 22.73
C SER A 28 9.07 -28.68 23.69
N LEU A 29 8.99 -27.38 23.43
CA LEU A 29 8.02 -26.50 24.08
C LEU A 29 6.62 -26.76 23.54
N ALA A 30 5.60 -26.37 24.30
CA ALA A 30 4.22 -26.36 23.83
C ALA A 30 4.11 -25.48 22.58
N SER A 31 3.32 -25.95 21.60
CA SER A 31 3.08 -25.18 20.38
C SER A 31 2.30 -23.91 20.68
N PHE A 32 2.56 -22.87 19.91
CA PHE A 32 1.83 -21.61 19.97
C PHE A 32 1.49 -21.12 18.55
N ASN A 33 0.63 -20.11 18.49
CA ASN A 33 0.22 -19.47 17.25
C ASN A 33 0.68 -18.01 17.26
N ILE A 34 0.91 -17.44 16.08
CA ILE A 34 1.11 -16.01 15.87
C ILE A 34 0.00 -15.53 14.93
N GLU A 35 -0.68 -14.45 15.30
CA GLU A 35 -1.69 -13.80 14.47
C GLU A 35 -1.11 -12.52 13.86
N PHE A 36 -1.39 -12.32 12.57
CA PHE A 36 -0.99 -11.16 11.79
C PHE A 36 -2.24 -10.40 11.35
N SER A 37 -2.36 -9.17 11.82
CA SER A 37 -3.38 -8.21 11.38
C SER A 37 -2.77 -7.21 10.41
N ASN A 38 -3.51 -6.85 9.37
CA ASN A 38 -3.20 -5.71 8.52
C ASN A 38 -3.31 -4.41 9.33
N VAL A 39 -2.43 -3.45 9.04
CA VAL A 39 -2.56 -2.06 9.42
C VAL A 39 -2.59 -1.24 8.14
N ASN A 40 -3.59 -0.37 7.98
CA ASN A 40 -3.74 0.46 6.80
C ASN A 40 -2.47 1.27 6.48
N ASP A 41 -1.96 1.11 5.27
CA ASP A 41 -0.89 1.83 4.62
C ASP A 41 -1.42 3.07 3.87
N ASP A 42 -0.55 4.05 3.65
CA ASP A 42 -0.91 5.26 2.90
C ASP A 42 -0.98 4.97 1.38
N PRO A 43 -1.85 5.67 0.64
CA PRO A 43 -1.84 5.63 -0.82
C PRO A 43 -0.48 6.06 -1.41
N VAL A 44 -0.06 5.36 -2.46
CA VAL A 44 1.14 5.68 -3.23
C VAL A 44 0.74 6.37 -4.53
N ALA A 45 1.14 7.63 -4.66
CA ALA A 45 0.92 8.42 -5.87
C ALA A 45 2.12 8.36 -6.83
N THR A 46 1.84 8.29 -8.14
CA THR A 46 2.83 8.34 -9.20
C THR A 46 2.64 9.62 -10.03
N ASN A 47 3.72 10.36 -10.26
CA ASN A 47 3.63 11.62 -11.00
C ASN A 47 3.08 11.44 -12.43
N ASP A 48 2.16 12.32 -12.80
CA ASP A 48 1.70 12.48 -14.17
C ASP A 48 2.34 13.67 -14.87
N THR A 49 2.52 13.50 -16.17
CA THR A 49 3.01 14.54 -17.06
C THR A 49 2.13 14.58 -18.29
N ALA A 50 1.77 15.79 -18.71
CA ALA A 50 1.07 16.01 -19.96
C ALA A 50 1.67 17.23 -20.66
N VAL A 51 1.71 17.17 -21.99
CA VAL A 51 2.12 18.28 -22.84
C VAL A 51 0.99 18.49 -23.85
N THR A 52 0.66 19.75 -24.09
CA THR A 52 -0.35 20.15 -25.05
C THR A 52 0.16 21.35 -25.83
N ALA A 53 -0.38 21.57 -27.02
CA ALA A 53 -0.13 22.79 -27.78
C ALA A 53 -0.79 23.99 -27.08
N GLU A 54 -0.35 25.19 -27.41
CA GLU A 54 -1.03 26.42 -26.99
C GLU A 54 -2.51 26.39 -27.41
N ASP A 55 -3.35 27.04 -26.60
CA ASP A 55 -4.80 27.13 -26.77
C ASP A 55 -5.53 25.77 -26.86
N THR A 56 -4.88 24.68 -26.46
CA THR A 56 -5.42 23.33 -26.51
C THR A 56 -5.57 22.76 -25.10
N ALA A 57 -6.81 22.49 -24.68
CA ALA A 57 -7.09 21.86 -23.39
C ALA A 57 -6.55 20.42 -23.32
N VAL A 58 -6.13 20.00 -22.12
CA VAL A 58 -5.65 18.65 -21.85
C VAL A 58 -6.40 18.04 -20.68
N ILE A 59 -6.76 16.77 -20.80
CA ILE A 59 -7.35 15.97 -19.73
C ILE A 59 -6.30 15.00 -19.23
N VAL A 60 -6.08 14.97 -17.92
CA VAL A 60 -5.11 14.08 -17.27
C VAL A 60 -5.86 13.21 -16.25
N SER A 61 -5.78 11.90 -16.42
CA SER A 61 -6.38 10.93 -15.51
C SER A 61 -5.41 10.60 -14.37
N VAL A 62 -5.43 11.42 -13.31
CA VAL A 62 -4.38 11.43 -12.29
C VAL A 62 -4.30 10.16 -11.42
N LEU A 63 -5.41 9.44 -11.26
CA LEU A 63 -5.44 8.25 -10.39
C LEU A 63 -4.99 6.96 -11.11
N THR A 64 -4.73 7.01 -12.42
CA THR A 64 -4.50 5.78 -13.21
C THR A 64 -3.20 5.06 -12.89
N LYS A 65 -2.24 5.76 -12.29
CA LYS A 65 -0.95 5.21 -11.86
C LYS A 65 -0.76 5.25 -10.33
N ASP A 66 -1.81 5.63 -9.62
CA ASP A 66 -1.81 5.64 -8.17
C ASP A 66 -2.33 4.30 -7.68
N SER A 67 -1.89 3.90 -6.49
CA SER A 67 -2.30 2.63 -5.89
C SER A 67 -2.34 2.73 -4.39
N ASP A 68 -3.19 1.93 -3.77
CA ASP A 68 -3.17 1.65 -2.35
C ASP A 68 -3.17 0.12 -2.19
N VAL A 69 -2.38 -0.37 -1.24
CA VAL A 69 -2.15 -1.82 -1.08
C VAL A 69 -3.27 -2.49 -0.29
N ASP A 70 -4.05 -1.71 0.46
CA ASP A 70 -5.14 -2.19 1.30
C ASP A 70 -6.48 -2.04 0.63
N ASP A 71 -6.72 -0.89 0.01
CA ASP A 71 -8.05 -0.50 -0.46
C ASP A 71 -8.03 0.16 -1.86
N ALA A 72 -9.24 0.38 -2.40
CA ALA A 72 -9.40 1.19 -3.60
C ALA A 72 -9.27 2.69 -3.27
N LEU A 73 -8.62 3.44 -4.17
CA LEU A 73 -8.50 4.89 -4.03
C LEU A 73 -9.85 5.59 -4.04
N ASN A 74 -10.03 6.54 -3.12
CA ASN A 74 -11.21 7.40 -3.10
C ASN A 74 -11.08 8.51 -4.15
N HIS A 75 -11.83 8.42 -5.26
CA HIS A 75 -11.76 9.44 -6.31
C HIS A 75 -12.17 10.85 -5.86
N ALA A 76 -13.03 10.96 -4.85
CA ALA A 76 -13.50 12.24 -4.34
C ALA A 76 -12.49 12.94 -3.41
N SER A 77 -11.39 12.27 -3.02
CA SER A 77 -10.36 12.88 -2.17
C SER A 77 -9.29 13.66 -2.94
N VAL A 78 -9.32 13.62 -4.28
CA VAL A 78 -8.36 14.35 -5.11
C VAL A 78 -8.55 15.86 -4.93
N LEU A 79 -7.44 16.59 -4.77
CA LEU A 79 -7.44 18.04 -4.57
C LEU A 79 -6.41 18.71 -5.48
N ILE A 80 -6.79 19.86 -6.07
CA ILE A 80 -5.84 20.76 -6.74
C ILE A 80 -5.22 21.66 -5.67
N VAL A 81 -3.97 21.36 -5.28
CA VAL A 81 -3.24 22.14 -4.26
C VAL A 81 -2.44 23.31 -4.85
N SER A 82 -2.17 23.27 -6.16
CA SER A 82 -1.50 24.33 -6.90
C SER A 82 -2.07 24.41 -8.31
N SER A 83 -2.36 25.62 -8.77
CA SER A 83 -2.88 25.85 -10.14
C SER A 83 -1.74 26.06 -11.14
N PRO A 84 -1.97 25.79 -12.43
CA PRO A 84 -0.97 26.07 -13.46
C PRO A 84 -0.70 27.56 -13.54
N ALA A 85 0.54 27.92 -13.88
CA ALA A 85 0.93 29.32 -14.08
C ALA A 85 0.23 29.97 -15.28
N ASN A 86 -0.19 29.16 -16.26
CA ASN A 86 -0.90 29.61 -17.46
C ASN A 86 -2.18 28.80 -17.62
N GLY A 87 -3.33 29.48 -17.67
CA GLY A 87 -4.65 28.86 -17.81
C GLY A 87 -5.34 28.56 -16.48
N THR A 88 -6.32 27.67 -16.52
CA THR A 88 -7.10 27.23 -15.35
C THR A 88 -7.12 25.71 -15.28
N THR A 89 -7.28 25.19 -14.06
CA THR A 89 -7.51 23.77 -13.79
C THR A 89 -8.89 23.57 -13.19
N SER A 90 -9.56 22.52 -13.62
CA SER A 90 -10.74 22.00 -12.94
C SER A 90 -10.52 20.51 -12.66
N LEU A 91 -11.08 20.05 -11.54
CA LEU A 91 -11.10 18.66 -11.19
C LEU A 91 -12.47 18.08 -11.52
N ASN A 92 -12.49 16.93 -12.18
CA ASN A 92 -13.69 16.14 -12.40
C ASN A 92 -13.47 14.76 -11.78
N THR A 93 -14.13 14.50 -10.66
CA THR A 93 -13.99 13.26 -9.88
C THR A 93 -15.00 12.17 -10.28
N GLY A 94 -15.77 12.40 -11.36
CA GLY A 94 -16.92 11.56 -11.72
C GLY A 94 -18.21 12.05 -11.08
#